data_AF-A0AAU7J9L0-F1
#
_entry.id   AF-A0AAU7J9L0-F1
#
_cell.length_a   1.000
_cell.length_b   1.000
_cell.length_c   1.000
_cell.angle_alpha   90.00
_cell.angle_beta   90.00
_cell.angle_gamma   90.00
#
_symmetry.space_group_name_H-M   'P 1'
#
loop_
_entity.id
_entity.type
_entity.pdbx_description
1 polymer ?
#
loop_
_entity_poly.entity_id
_entity_poly.type
_entity_poly.pdbx_seq_one_letter_code
_entity_poly.pdbx_strand_id
1 'polypeptide(L)'
;MAQDFGERPNQIPWPPLIYSGALLVAWGLEQVDPFVWLDSALAIVPAWLGMALFAAGVAVDFGCFLVLRRQGTTVLPNAPSRKLVTTGPYRFSRNPIYLANTAALVGFAIALRWGWLLLLAPVTVAAVNWLAISREEAHLERRFGQSWRDYAAKVRRWI
;
A
#
# COMPACT_ATOMS: atom_id res chain seq x y z
N MET A 1 -30.18 8.88 17.79
CA MET A 1 -28.74 9.02 18.11
C MET A 1 -27.98 9.16 16.80
N ALA A 2 -27.53 10.37 16.46
CA ALA A 2 -26.62 10.56 15.34
C ALA A 2 -25.28 9.91 15.72
N GLN A 3 -24.90 8.83 15.04
CA GLN A 3 -23.59 8.21 15.25
C GLN A 3 -22.52 9.21 14.81
N ASP A 4 -21.60 9.53 15.70
CA ASP A 4 -20.49 10.43 15.40
C ASP A 4 -19.51 9.74 14.43
N PHE A 5 -19.70 10.00 13.13
CA PHE A 5 -18.84 9.48 12.07
C PHE A 5 -17.50 10.22 11.95
N GLY A 6 -17.12 11.01 12.95
CA GLY A 6 -15.85 11.72 13.07
C GLY A 6 -14.67 10.86 13.55
N GLU A 7 -14.91 9.65 14.05
CA GLU A 7 -13.83 8.79 14.54
C GLU A 7 -12.91 8.30 13.40
N ARG A 8 -11.61 8.57 13.57
CA ARG A 8 -10.56 8.25 12.59
C ARG A 8 -10.38 6.73 12.48
N PRO A 9 -10.37 6.13 11.28
CA PRO A 9 -10.18 4.69 11.10
C PRO A 9 -8.84 4.18 11.67
N ASN A 10 -7.81 5.03 11.59
CA ASN A 10 -6.47 4.75 12.07
C ASN A 10 -5.95 5.95 12.88
N GLN A 11 -5.52 5.69 14.11
CA GLN A 11 -4.81 6.68 14.91
C GLN A 11 -3.28 6.43 14.87
N ILE A 12 -2.84 5.16 14.81
CA ILE A 12 -1.46 4.67 14.58
C ILE A 12 -1.53 3.15 14.28
N PRO A 13 -0.64 2.58 13.44
CA PRO A 13 0.39 3.23 12.62
C PRO A 13 -0.14 3.67 11.25
N TRP A 14 0.37 4.80 10.77
CA TRP A 14 0.04 5.30 9.44
C TRP A 14 0.62 4.35 8.38
N PRO A 15 -0.13 4.00 7.31
CA PRO A 15 0.36 3.12 6.25
C PRO A 15 1.76 3.44 5.74
N PRO A 16 2.13 4.72 5.48
CA PRO A 16 3.49 5.07 5.08
C PRO A 16 4.54 4.72 6.13
N LEU A 17 4.23 4.80 7.43
CA LEU A 17 5.17 4.47 8.50
C LEU A 17 5.56 2.99 8.51
N ILE A 18 4.66 2.09 8.08
CA ILE A 18 4.99 0.67 8.01
C ILE A 18 6.02 0.43 6.90
N TYR A 19 5.80 0.98 5.71
CA TYR A 19 6.75 0.88 4.58
C TYR A 19 8.07 1.61 4.87
N SER A 20 8.00 2.81 5.44
CA SER A 20 9.20 3.57 5.87
C SER A 20 9.97 2.83 6.96
N GLY A 21 9.28 2.19 7.90
CA GLY A 21 9.90 1.35 8.92
C GLY A 21 10.67 0.17 8.30
N ALA A 22 10.06 -0.53 7.33
CA ALA A 22 10.73 -1.59 6.60
C ALA A 22 11.98 -1.09 5.86
N LEU A 23 11.88 0.07 5.19
CA LEU A 23 13.02 0.74 4.54
C LEU A 23 14.14 1.08 5.51
N LEU A 24 13.83 1.66 6.66
CA LEU A 24 14.82 2.04 7.67
C LEU A 24 15.49 0.82 8.29
N VAL A 25 14.72 -0.24 8.60
CA VAL A 25 15.27 -1.50 9.12
C VAL A 25 16.18 -2.13 8.08
N ALA A 26 15.74 -2.24 6.81
CA ALA A 26 16.56 -2.78 5.75
C ALA A 26 17.84 -1.95 5.56
N TRP A 27 17.73 -0.63 5.51
CA TRP A 27 18.89 0.25 5.38
C TRP A 27 19.89 0.08 6.53
N GLY A 28 19.41 -0.04 7.77
CA GLY A 28 20.25 -0.32 8.93
C GLY A 28 20.94 -1.68 8.86
N LEU A 29 20.24 -2.73 8.41
CA LEU A 29 20.83 -4.05 8.17
C LEU A 29 21.90 -4.01 7.07
N GLU A 30 21.66 -3.28 5.98
CA GLU A 30 22.64 -3.07 4.91
C GLU A 30 23.90 -2.32 5.38
N GLN A 31 23.82 -1.49 6.43
CA GLN A 31 25.02 -0.86 7.01
C GLN A 31 25.89 -1.86 7.81
N VAL A 32 25.30 -2.93 8.33
CA VAL A 32 25.98 -3.91 9.18
C VAL A 32 26.47 -5.10 8.36
N ASP A 33 25.61 -5.64 7.51
CA ASP A 33 25.86 -6.80 6.66
C ASP A 33 25.19 -6.58 5.30
N PRO A 34 25.91 -6.05 4.29
CA PRO A 34 25.33 -5.78 2.98
C PRO A 34 24.86 -7.07 2.31
N PHE A 35 23.56 -7.20 2.09
CA PHE A 35 22.98 -8.39 1.48
C PHE A 35 22.58 -8.13 0.04
N VAL A 36 23.55 -8.27 -0.85
CA VAL A 36 23.32 -8.17 -2.30
C VAL A 36 22.85 -9.52 -2.84
N TRP A 37 21.56 -9.63 -3.16
CA TRP A 37 20.97 -10.92 -3.62
C TRP A 37 21.43 -11.34 -5.02
N LEU A 38 21.95 -10.41 -5.83
CA LEU A 38 22.48 -10.68 -7.17
C LEU A 38 23.67 -9.77 -7.49
N ASP A 39 24.88 -10.34 -7.44
CA ASP A 39 26.12 -9.63 -7.72
C ASP A 39 26.80 -10.15 -8.99
N SER A 40 26.21 -9.82 -10.14
CA SER A 40 26.74 -10.17 -11.45
C SER A 40 26.40 -9.09 -12.48
N ALA A 41 27.11 -9.08 -13.61
CA ALA A 41 26.80 -8.17 -14.73
C ALA A 41 25.34 -8.35 -15.25
N LEU A 42 24.74 -9.51 -14.99
CA LEU A 42 23.34 -9.80 -15.34
C LEU A 42 22.34 -9.03 -14.46
N ALA A 43 22.78 -8.43 -13.35
CA ALA A 43 21.92 -7.67 -12.44
C ALA A 43 21.37 -6.37 -13.06
N ILE A 44 21.91 -5.92 -14.20
CA ILE A 44 21.41 -4.73 -14.88
C ILE A 44 19.96 -4.89 -15.37
N VAL A 45 19.60 -6.08 -15.86
CA VAL A 45 18.25 -6.34 -16.36
C VAL A 45 17.23 -6.34 -15.20
N PRO A 46 17.43 -7.11 -14.11
CA PRO A 46 16.62 -6.99 -12.91
C PRO A 46 16.55 -5.56 -12.37
N ALA A 47 17.64 -4.81 -12.37
CA ALA A 47 17.64 -3.44 -11.86
C ALA A 47 16.69 -2.52 -12.65
N TRP A 48 16.72 -2.60 -14.00
CA TRP A 48 15.78 -1.85 -14.84
C TRP A 48 14.33 -2.33 -14.69
N LEU A 49 14.10 -3.64 -14.55
CA LEU A 49 12.76 -4.17 -14.26
C LEU A 49 12.24 -3.71 -12.91
N GLY A 50 13.10 -3.67 -11.88
CA GLY A 50 12.81 -3.14 -10.56
C GLY A 50 12.45 -1.65 -10.63
N MET A 51 13.23 -0.86 -11.37
CA MET A 51 12.96 0.56 -11.58
C MET A 51 11.62 0.78 -12.31
N ALA A 52 11.34 -0.01 -13.35
CA ALA A 52 10.07 0.04 -14.06
C ALA A 52 8.89 -0.33 -13.15
N LEU A 53 9.05 -1.35 -12.31
CA LEU A 53 8.04 -1.74 -11.33
C LEU A 53 7.83 -0.65 -10.26
N PHE A 54 8.91 -0.04 -9.79
CA PHE A 54 8.85 1.09 -8.86
C PHE A 54 8.08 2.27 -9.47
N ALA A 55 8.44 2.68 -10.68
CA ALA A 55 7.78 3.76 -11.40
C ALA A 55 6.29 3.46 -11.65
N ALA A 56 5.97 2.22 -12.03
CA ALA A 56 4.58 1.78 -12.21
C ALA A 56 3.78 1.83 -10.91
N GLY A 57 4.37 1.37 -9.78
CA GLY A 57 3.77 1.47 -8.46
C GLY A 57 3.46 2.93 -8.10
N VAL A 58 4.45 3.83 -8.22
CA VAL A 58 4.27 5.27 -7.96
C VAL A 58 3.18 5.88 -8.86
N ALA A 59 3.15 5.52 -10.16
CA ALA A 59 2.15 6.01 -11.08
C ALA A 59 0.72 5.55 -10.72
N VAL A 60 0.56 4.29 -10.29
CA VAL A 60 -0.74 3.76 -9.83
C VAL A 60 -1.17 4.44 -8.53
N ASP A 61 -0.26 4.65 -7.58
CA ASP A 61 -0.56 5.35 -6.32
C ASP A 61 -1.04 6.78 -6.59
N PHE A 62 -0.32 7.50 -7.46
CA PHE A 62 -0.73 8.84 -7.90
C PHE A 62 -2.08 8.82 -8.65
N GLY A 63 -2.34 7.79 -9.46
CA GLY A 63 -3.64 7.57 -10.09
C GLY A 63 -4.78 7.39 -9.07
N CYS A 64 -4.54 6.61 -8.01
CA CYS A 64 -5.51 6.45 -6.91
C CYS A 64 -5.78 7.79 -6.23
N PHE A 65 -4.73 8.55 -5.93
CA PHE A 65 -4.82 9.89 -5.35
C PHE A 65 -5.68 10.83 -6.19
N LEU A 66 -5.46 10.87 -7.52
CA LEU A 66 -6.24 11.69 -8.43
C LEU A 66 -7.72 11.29 -8.46
N VAL A 67 -8.03 9.99 -8.43
CA VAL A 67 -9.41 9.49 -8.38
C VAL A 67 -10.09 9.92 -7.08
N LEU A 68 -9.42 9.74 -5.93
CA LEU A 68 -9.96 10.18 -4.63
C LEU A 68 -10.20 11.70 -4.60
N ARG A 69 -9.23 12.49 -5.09
CA ARG A 69 -9.37 13.95 -5.20
C ARG A 69 -10.54 14.35 -6.07
N ARG A 70 -10.70 13.75 -7.25
CA ARG A 70 -11.81 14.03 -8.19
C ARG A 70 -13.18 13.68 -7.60
N GLN A 71 -13.24 12.64 -6.76
CA GLN A 71 -14.47 12.23 -6.08
C GLN A 71 -14.79 13.05 -4.82
N GLY A 72 -13.93 14.02 -4.47
CA GLY A 72 -14.09 14.88 -3.29
C GLY A 72 -14.05 14.11 -1.97
N THR A 73 -13.38 12.95 -1.96
CA THR A 73 -13.14 12.16 -0.75
C THR A 73 -11.69 12.31 -0.31
N THR A 74 -11.44 12.11 0.98
CA THR A 74 -10.13 12.33 1.56
C THR A 74 -9.16 11.23 1.19
N VAL A 75 -7.96 11.63 0.76
CA VAL A 75 -6.80 10.75 0.54
C VAL A 75 -6.21 10.26 1.86
N LEU A 76 -6.41 11.03 2.93
CA LEU A 76 -5.85 10.73 4.24
C LEU A 76 -6.57 9.52 4.86
N PRO A 77 -5.85 8.46 5.27
CA PRO A 77 -6.41 7.33 6.03
C PRO A 77 -7.12 7.75 7.33
N ASN A 78 -6.90 9.00 7.75
CA ASN A 78 -7.32 9.55 9.02
C ASN A 78 -8.54 10.48 8.90
N ALA A 79 -9.14 10.59 7.72
CA ALA A 79 -10.30 11.44 7.50
C ALA A 79 -11.49 10.62 6.96
N PRO A 80 -12.71 10.85 7.50
CA PRO A 80 -13.87 10.04 7.16
C PRO A 80 -14.16 10.07 5.65
N SER A 81 -14.13 8.90 5.00
CA SER A 81 -14.39 8.81 3.55
C SER A 81 -15.82 9.23 3.26
N ARG A 82 -16.03 10.34 2.54
CA ARG A 82 -17.38 10.89 2.32
C ARG A 82 -18.22 10.07 1.36
N LYS A 83 -17.58 9.28 0.50
CA LYS A 83 -18.20 8.44 -0.52
C LYS A 83 -17.40 7.14 -0.68
N LEU A 84 -18.12 6.05 -0.94
CA LEU A 84 -17.50 4.79 -1.33
C LEU A 84 -17.04 4.87 -2.79
N VAL A 85 -15.73 4.82 -3.01
CA VAL A 85 -15.13 4.91 -4.35
C VAL A 85 -14.88 3.50 -4.89
N THR A 86 -15.52 3.18 -6.02
CA THR A 86 -15.44 1.85 -6.66
C THR A 86 -14.95 1.92 -8.12
N THR A 87 -14.51 3.10 -8.57
CA THR A 87 -14.09 3.37 -9.95
C THR A 87 -12.58 3.58 -10.04
N GLY A 88 -12.04 3.56 -11.28
CA GLY A 88 -10.60 3.66 -11.50
C GLY A 88 -9.87 2.44 -10.92
N PRO A 89 -8.71 2.60 -10.25
CA PRO A 89 -7.97 1.49 -9.64
C PRO A 89 -8.78 0.66 -8.63
N TYR A 90 -9.75 1.29 -7.95
CA TYR A 90 -10.61 0.65 -6.95
C TYR A 90 -11.56 -0.42 -7.54
N ARG A 91 -11.68 -0.53 -8.86
CA ARG A 91 -12.44 -1.64 -9.48
C ARG A 91 -11.68 -2.97 -9.46
N PHE A 92 -10.35 -2.92 -9.34
CA PHE A 92 -9.48 -4.09 -9.47
C PHE A 92 -9.07 -4.65 -8.12
N SER A 93 -8.85 -3.76 -7.15
CA SER A 93 -8.52 -4.09 -5.77
C SER A 93 -9.24 -3.12 -4.86
N ARG A 94 -9.67 -3.58 -3.68
CA ARG A 94 -10.20 -2.71 -2.63
C ARG A 94 -9.14 -1.80 -2.03
N ASN A 95 -7.87 -2.19 -2.13
CA ASN A 95 -6.74 -1.53 -1.49
C ASN A 95 -5.63 -1.19 -2.51
N PRO A 96 -5.94 -0.45 -3.59
CA PRO A 96 -5.02 -0.26 -4.71
C PRO A 96 -3.79 0.58 -4.34
N ILE A 97 -3.92 1.51 -3.38
CA ILE A 97 -2.81 2.29 -2.80
C ILE A 97 -1.79 1.36 -2.14
N TYR A 98 -2.26 0.41 -1.32
CA TYR A 98 -1.37 -0.52 -0.63
C TYR A 98 -0.69 -1.51 -1.60
N LEU A 99 -1.40 -1.92 -2.64
CA LEU A 99 -0.83 -2.71 -3.73
C LEU A 99 0.26 -1.93 -4.47
N ALA A 100 0.00 -0.66 -4.81
CA ALA A 100 0.95 0.23 -5.46
C ALA A 100 2.21 0.45 -4.61
N ASN A 101 2.04 0.71 -3.31
CA ASN A 101 3.15 0.89 -2.37
C ASN A 101 3.97 -0.40 -2.18
N THR A 102 3.32 -1.57 -2.15
CA THR A 102 4.02 -2.86 -2.11
C THR A 102 4.83 -3.09 -3.37
N ALA A 103 4.24 -2.84 -4.55
CA ALA A 103 4.93 -2.94 -5.83
C ALA A 103 6.13 -1.98 -5.90
N ALA A 104 5.96 -0.74 -5.41
CA ALA A 104 7.05 0.23 -5.30
C ALA A 104 8.17 -0.27 -4.38
N LEU A 105 7.85 -0.76 -3.17
CA LEU A 105 8.83 -1.31 -2.24
C LEU A 105 9.65 -2.45 -2.87
N VAL A 106 8.97 -3.41 -3.51
CA VAL A 106 9.62 -4.55 -4.16
C VAL A 106 10.47 -4.09 -5.35
N GLY A 107 9.93 -3.22 -6.20
CA GLY A 107 10.66 -2.66 -7.34
C GLY A 107 11.93 -1.91 -6.91
N PHE A 108 11.84 -1.11 -5.85
CA PHE A 108 12.97 -0.41 -5.24
C PHE A 108 14.03 -1.37 -4.69
N ALA A 109 13.60 -2.41 -3.97
CA ALA A 109 14.50 -3.43 -3.43
C ALA A 109 15.23 -4.20 -4.55
N ILE A 110 14.55 -4.52 -5.64
CA ILE A 110 15.17 -5.13 -6.83
C ILE A 110 16.14 -4.16 -7.50
N ALA A 111 15.73 -2.90 -7.72
CA ALA A 111 16.52 -1.87 -8.39
C ALA A 111 17.85 -1.59 -7.67
N LEU A 112 17.81 -1.51 -6.34
CA LEU A 112 19.00 -1.29 -5.51
C LEU A 112 19.72 -2.58 -5.11
N ARG A 113 19.15 -3.74 -5.43
CA ARG A 113 19.64 -5.07 -5.03
C ARG A 113 19.70 -5.28 -3.51
N TRP A 114 18.84 -4.60 -2.76
CA TRP A 114 18.74 -4.71 -1.31
C TRP A 114 18.00 -5.98 -0.91
N GLY A 115 18.76 -7.04 -0.62
CA GLY A 115 18.22 -8.35 -0.25
C GLY A 115 17.42 -8.31 1.04
N TRP A 116 17.87 -7.52 2.03
CA TRP A 116 17.13 -7.35 3.29
C TRP A 116 15.74 -6.74 3.08
N LEU A 117 15.63 -5.76 2.18
CA LEU A 117 14.35 -5.13 1.88
C LEU A 117 13.41 -6.10 1.14
N LEU A 118 13.95 -6.93 0.24
CA LEU A 118 13.19 -8.00 -0.41
C LEU A 118 12.67 -9.03 0.61
N LEU A 119 13.48 -9.44 1.58
CA LEU A 119 13.07 -10.36 2.64
C LEU A 119 12.03 -9.75 3.57
N LEU A 120 12.10 -8.44 3.82
CA LEU A 120 11.12 -7.72 4.64
C LEU A 120 9.81 -7.44 3.90
N ALA A 121 9.77 -7.53 2.57
CA ALA A 121 8.55 -7.29 1.79
C ALA A 121 7.33 -8.14 2.24
N PRO A 122 7.41 -9.48 2.37
CA PRO A 122 6.27 -10.28 2.84
C PRO A 122 5.84 -9.93 4.28
N VAL A 123 6.81 -9.62 5.16
CA VAL A 123 6.53 -9.17 6.53
C VAL A 123 5.79 -7.83 6.51
N THR A 124 6.19 -6.91 5.63
CA THR A 124 5.57 -5.60 5.44
C THR A 124 4.14 -5.74 4.93
N VAL A 125 3.91 -6.61 3.94
CA VAL A 125 2.56 -6.91 3.41
C VAL A 125 1.66 -7.48 4.50
N ALA A 126 2.16 -8.42 5.31
CA ALA A 126 1.42 -8.93 6.45
C ALA A 126 1.11 -7.81 7.44
N ALA A 127 2.10 -7.03 7.87
CA ALA A 127 1.90 -5.92 8.81
C ALA A 127 0.86 -4.92 8.30
N VAL A 128 0.93 -4.51 7.04
CA VAL A 128 -0.05 -3.62 6.40
C VAL A 128 -1.45 -4.23 6.36
N ASN A 129 -1.57 -5.51 6.01
CA ASN A 129 -2.87 -6.18 5.94
C ASN A 129 -3.58 -6.17 7.30
N TRP A 130 -2.84 -6.45 8.38
CA TRP A 130 -3.39 -6.58 9.73
C TRP A 130 -3.55 -5.23 10.44
N LEU A 131 -2.54 -4.36 10.37
CA LEU A 131 -2.50 -3.10 11.12
C LEU A 131 -3.20 -1.94 10.41
N ALA A 132 -3.34 -1.98 9.09
CA ALA A 132 -3.95 -0.91 8.32
C ALA A 132 -5.21 -1.36 7.58
N ILE A 133 -5.09 -2.27 6.60
CA ILE A 133 -6.21 -2.63 5.71
C ILE A 133 -7.40 -3.16 6.49
N SER A 134 -7.18 -4.07 7.44
CA SER A 134 -8.29 -4.68 8.19
C SER A 134 -9.07 -3.66 9.02
N ARG A 135 -8.41 -2.63 9.54
CA ARG A 135 -9.06 -1.53 10.28
C ARG A 135 -9.81 -0.59 9.35
N GLU A 136 -9.21 -0.26 8.21
CA GLU A 136 -9.82 0.58 7.19
C GLU A 136 -11.08 -0.07 6.61
N GLU A 137 -11.02 -1.36 6.26
CA GLU A 137 -12.19 -2.11 5.76
C GLU A 137 -13.30 -2.22 6.82
N ALA A 138 -12.96 -2.45 8.08
CA ALA A 138 -13.95 -2.48 9.16
C ALA A 138 -14.63 -1.11 9.36
N HIS A 139 -13.88 -0.01 9.24
CA HIS A 139 -14.46 1.33 9.29
C HIS A 139 -15.38 1.59 8.09
N LEU A 140 -14.94 1.21 6.87
CA LEU A 140 -15.74 1.35 5.65
C LEU A 140 -17.04 0.53 5.74
N GLU A 141 -16.98 -0.68 6.29
CA GLU A 141 -18.17 -1.49 6.52
C GLU A 141 -19.13 -0.85 7.51
N ARG A 142 -18.64 -0.37 8.66
CA ARG A 142 -19.48 0.32 9.66
C ARG A 142 -20.16 1.56 9.08
N ARG A 143 -19.46 2.27 8.20
CA ARG A 143 -19.94 3.52 7.61
C ARG A 143 -20.91 3.32 6.45
N PHE A 144 -20.61 2.40 5.53
CA PHE A 144 -21.34 2.23 4.27
C PHE A 144 -22.24 0.99 4.24
N GLY A 145 -22.15 0.13 5.26
CA GLY A 145 -23.03 -1.02 5.47
C GLY A 145 -23.11 -1.94 4.25
N GLN A 146 -24.31 -2.15 3.75
CA GLN A 146 -24.56 -3.09 2.64
C GLN A 146 -23.83 -2.72 1.36
N SER A 147 -23.74 -1.42 1.04
CA SER A 147 -23.05 -0.96 -0.17
C SER A 147 -21.56 -1.34 -0.19
N TRP A 148 -20.91 -1.35 0.98
CA TRP A 148 -19.55 -1.86 1.13
C TRP A 148 -19.48 -3.37 0.95
N ARG A 149 -20.40 -4.13 1.56
CA ARG A 149 -20.42 -5.59 1.44
C ARG A 149 -20.64 -6.06 -0.01
N ASP A 150 -21.55 -5.41 -0.73
CA ASP A 150 -21.81 -5.72 -2.14
C ASP A 150 -20.59 -5.44 -3.03
N TYR A 151 -19.84 -4.38 -2.71
CA TYR A 151 -18.58 -4.06 -3.37
C TYR A 151 -17.47 -5.08 -2.99
N ALA A 152 -17.33 -5.40 -1.71
CA ALA A 152 -16.32 -6.33 -1.20
C ALA A 152 -16.53 -7.77 -1.65
N ALA A 153 -17.77 -8.16 -1.98
CA ALA A 153 -18.09 -9.44 -2.60
C ALA A 153 -17.62 -9.54 -4.06
N LYS A 154 -17.52 -8.40 -4.76
CA LYS A 154 -17.14 -8.34 -6.19
C LYS A 154 -15.67 -8.06 -6.40
N VAL A 155 -15.04 -7.34 -5.49
CA VAL A 155 -13.65 -6.88 -5.61
C VAL A 155 -12.82 -7.47 -4.49
N ARG A 156 -11.70 -8.09 -4.85
CA ARG A 156 -10.79 -8.72 -3.89
C ARG A 156 -10.02 -7.68 -3.08
N ARG A 157 -9.53 -8.08 -1.90
CA ARG A 157 -8.73 -7.22 -1.02
C ARG A 157 -7.40 -6.82 -1.67
N TRP A 158 -6.76 -7.81 -2.26
CA TRP A 158 -5.59 -7.75 -3.13
C TRP A 158 -5.98 -8.35 -4.50
N ILE A 159 -5.23 -8.09 -5.57
CA ILE A 159 -5.50 -8.64 -6.92
C ILE A 159 -5.74 -10.16 -6.92
#